data_AF-E1L9I2-F1
#
_entry.id   AF-E1L9I2-F1
#
_cell.length_a   1.000
_cell.length_b   1.000
_cell.length_c   1.000
_cell.angle_alpha   90.00
_cell.angle_beta   90.00
_cell.angle_gamma   90.00
#
_symmetry.space_group_name_H-M   'P 1'
#
loop_
_entity.id
_entity.type
_entity.pdbx_description
1 polymer ?
#
loop_
_entity_poly.entity_id
_entity_poly.type
_entity_poly.pdbx_seq_one_letter_code
_entity_poly.pdbx_strand_id
1 'polypeptide(L)'
;MNRIPFAVKLYIGFALLVFLLMGITYLHAYIKRPEQMQSLQLYEQKLETISSNKVNEEYYVSGRASQNNNLEITYASITIDDIKGILSKQNIGWNEISKNRIVGYDYDTNVYIELFKEVGSNRVILILQRRN
;
A
#
# COMPACT_ATOMS: atom_id res chain seq x y z
N MET A 1 50.21 -14.92 25.56
CA MET A 1 49.21 -15.37 24.58
C MET A 1 47.84 -14.85 25.03
N ASN A 2 47.44 -13.65 24.58
CA ASN A 2 46.17 -13.03 25.00
C ASN A 2 45.01 -13.73 24.30
N ARG A 3 44.42 -14.73 24.96
CA ARG A 3 43.22 -15.41 24.48
C ARG A 3 42.04 -14.48 24.74
N ILE A 4 41.40 -14.00 23.68
CA ILE A 4 40.15 -13.23 23.80
C ILE A 4 39.16 -14.06 24.65
N PRO A 5 38.61 -13.51 25.74
CA PRO A 5 37.69 -14.23 26.61
C PRO A 5 36.52 -14.80 25.82
N PHE A 6 36.05 -16.00 26.19
CA PHE A 6 34.94 -16.66 25.51
C PHE A 6 33.70 -15.77 25.44
N ALA A 7 33.39 -15.03 26.52
CA ALA A 7 32.31 -14.06 26.56
C ALA A 7 32.41 -13.02 25.44
N VAL A 8 33.61 -12.47 25.19
CA VAL A 8 33.83 -11.47 24.13
C VAL A 8 33.55 -12.06 22.74
N LYS A 9 33.96 -13.30 22.49
CA LYS A 9 33.65 -13.99 21.21
C LYS A 9 32.14 -14.22 21.04
N LEU A 10 31.46 -14.55 22.12
CA LEU A 10 30.00 -14.75 22.13
C LEU A 10 29.26 -13.43 21.85
N TYR A 11 29.69 -12.32 22.46
CA TYR A 11 29.12 -11.00 22.16
C TYR A 11 29.36 -10.56 20.72
N ILE A 12 30.56 -10.78 20.18
CA ILE A 12 30.86 -10.47 18.78
C ILE A 12 30.00 -11.32 17.83
N GLY A 13 29.89 -12.61 18.09
CA GLY A 13 29.05 -13.52 17.28
C GLY A 13 27.58 -13.12 17.34
N PHE A 14 27.07 -12.76 18.52
CA PHE A 14 25.70 -12.29 18.69
C PHE A 14 25.46 -10.95 17.98
N ALA A 15 26.38 -9.99 18.10
CA ALA A 15 26.29 -8.71 17.41
C ALA A 15 26.27 -8.88 15.88
N LEU A 16 27.12 -9.76 15.34
CA LEU A 16 27.11 -10.09 13.91
C LEU A 16 25.80 -10.76 13.48
N LEU A 17 25.25 -11.66 14.31
CA LEU A 17 23.97 -12.31 14.03
C LEU A 17 22.82 -11.29 13.97
N VAL A 18 22.73 -10.39 14.96
CA VAL A 18 21.69 -9.35 14.98
C VAL A 18 21.83 -8.40 13.78
N PHE A 19 23.05 -8.00 13.45
CA PHE A 19 23.31 -7.18 12.27
C PHE A 19 22.87 -7.86 10.97
N LEU A 20 23.18 -9.15 10.82
CA LEU A 20 22.81 -9.92 9.63
C LEU A 20 21.29 -10.10 9.52
N LEU A 21 20.61 -10.35 10.64
CA LEU A 21 19.14 -10.41 10.67
C LEU A 21 18.51 -9.07 10.28
N MET A 22 19.00 -7.94 10.79
CA MET A 22 18.55 -6.62 10.36
C MET A 22 18.79 -6.39 8.86
N GLY A 23 19.97 -6.75 8.36
CA GLY A 23 20.31 -6.63 6.93
C GLY A 23 19.37 -7.41 6.01
N ILE A 24 19.03 -8.65 6.36
CA ILE A 24 18.11 -9.48 5.57
C ILE A 24 16.70 -8.88 5.54
N THR A 25 16.19 -8.43 6.70
CA THR A 25 14.85 -7.82 6.75
C THR A 25 14.75 -6.55 5.90
N TYR A 26 15.82 -5.73 5.91
CA TYR A 26 15.90 -4.54 5.07
C TYR A 26 15.96 -4.88 3.58
N LEU A 27 16.79 -5.84 3.19
CA LEU A 27 16.92 -6.28 1.80
C LEU A 27 15.61 -6.85 1.25
N HIS A 28 14.89 -7.64 2.05
CA HIS A 28 13.58 -8.18 1.68
C HIS A 28 12.54 -7.07 1.42
N ALA A 29 12.52 -6.05 2.28
CA ALA A 29 11.65 -4.89 2.08
C ALA A 29 12.02 -4.08 0.83
N TYR A 30 13.33 -3.96 0.52
CA TYR A 30 13.81 -3.28 -0.66
C TYR A 30 13.38 -3.97 -1.96
N ILE A 31 13.49 -5.30 -2.03
CA ILE A 31 13.11 -6.09 -3.22
C ILE A 31 11.59 -6.05 -3.47
N LYS A 32 10.76 -6.11 -2.43
CA LYS A 32 9.30 -6.10 -2.57
C LYS A 32 8.72 -4.74 -2.96
N ARG A 33 9.43 -3.63 -2.69
CA ARG A 33 8.94 -2.27 -2.96
C ARG A 33 8.56 -2.01 -4.44
N PRO A 34 9.38 -2.37 -5.45
CA PRO A 34 8.99 -2.22 -6.86
C PRO A 34 7.75 -3.03 -7.24
N GLU A 35 7.61 -4.27 -6.75
CA GLU A 35 6.41 -5.09 -7.02
C GLU A 35 5.14 -4.43 -6.44
N GLN A 36 5.24 -3.86 -5.24
CA GLN A 36 4.13 -3.12 -4.64
C GLN A 36 3.75 -1.89 -5.46
N MET A 37 4.73 -1.12 -5.96
CA MET A 37 4.48 0.03 -6.83
C MET A 37 3.84 -0.40 -8.15
N GLN A 38 4.29 -1.49 -8.76
CA GLN A 38 3.69 -2.03 -9.99
C GLN A 38 2.21 -2.38 -9.81
N SER A 39 1.85 -2.96 -8.66
CA SER A 39 0.44 -3.28 -8.39
C SER A 39 -0.43 -2.03 -8.32
N LEU A 40 0.06 -0.92 -7.74
CA LEU A 40 -0.66 0.36 -7.71
C LEU A 40 -0.72 1.02 -9.09
N GLN A 41 0.36 0.95 -9.87
CA GLN A 41 0.38 1.45 -11.26
C GLN A 41 -0.64 0.73 -12.16
N LEU A 42 -0.85 -0.57 -11.93
CA LEU A 42 -1.89 -1.32 -12.65
C LEU A 42 -3.29 -0.77 -12.35
N TYR A 43 -3.52 -0.29 -11.13
CA TYR A 43 -4.78 0.38 -10.77
C TYR A 43 -4.89 1.77 -11.41
N GLU A 44 -3.81 2.54 -11.49
CA GLU A 44 -3.81 3.82 -12.23
C GLU A 44 -4.21 3.62 -13.69
N GLN A 45 -3.62 2.62 -14.36
CA GLN A 45 -3.94 2.31 -15.75
C GLN A 45 -5.41 1.93 -15.91
N LYS A 46 -5.98 1.18 -14.96
CA LYS A 46 -7.41 0.83 -14.98
C LYS A 46 -8.30 2.06 -14.81
N LEU A 47 -7.83 3.06 -14.04
CA LEU A 47 -8.54 4.30 -13.76
C LEU A 47 -8.22 5.41 -14.77
N GLU A 48 -7.40 5.14 -15.79
CA GLU A 48 -7.01 6.10 -16.82
C GLU A 48 -8.23 6.67 -17.57
N THR A 49 -9.28 5.87 -17.74
CA THR A 49 -10.54 6.29 -18.39
C THR A 49 -11.26 7.42 -17.65
N ILE A 50 -10.97 7.62 -16.37
CA ILE A 50 -11.56 8.69 -15.54
C ILE A 50 -10.52 9.73 -15.11
N SER A 51 -9.34 9.70 -15.72
CA SER A 51 -8.23 10.61 -15.39
C SER A 51 -8.57 12.09 -15.59
N SER A 52 -9.48 12.43 -16.52
CA SER A 52 -9.95 13.80 -16.74
C SER A 52 -10.66 14.42 -15.54
N ASN A 53 -11.19 13.58 -14.64
CA ASN A 53 -11.85 14.00 -13.41
C ASN A 53 -10.89 14.07 -12.22
N LYS A 54 -9.62 13.68 -12.39
CA LYS A 54 -8.60 13.66 -11.34
C LYS A 54 -8.20 15.08 -10.95
N VAL A 55 -8.35 15.41 -9.67
CA VAL A 55 -7.99 16.72 -9.09
C VAL A 55 -6.64 16.65 -8.38
N ASN A 56 -6.38 15.54 -7.70
CA ASN A 56 -5.14 15.32 -6.97
C ASN A 56 -4.74 13.84 -7.01
N GLU A 57 -3.44 13.58 -6.91
CA GLU A 57 -2.85 12.26 -6.80
C GLU A 57 -1.64 12.33 -5.87
N GLU A 58 -1.61 11.48 -4.86
CA GLU A 58 -0.53 11.45 -3.88
C GLU A 58 -0.06 10.02 -3.61
N TYR A 59 1.26 9.84 -3.63
CA TYR A 59 1.94 8.62 -3.26
C TYR A 59 2.60 8.78 -1.90
N TYR A 60 2.25 7.90 -0.96
CA TYR A 60 2.85 7.92 0.37
C TYR A 60 2.97 6.53 0.98
N VAL A 61 3.81 6.42 2.01
CA VAL A 61 4.03 5.18 2.75
C VAL A 61 3.29 5.20 4.10
N SER A 62 2.74 4.06 4.50
CA SER A 62 2.02 3.91 5.77
C SER A 62 2.34 2.58 6.46
N GLY A 63 1.80 2.40 7.67
CA GLY A 63 2.00 1.19 8.46
C GLY A 63 3.31 1.17 9.26
N ARG A 64 3.51 0.10 10.04
CA ARG A 64 4.72 -0.06 10.85
C ARG A 64 5.93 -0.19 9.93
N ALA A 65 6.97 0.59 10.20
CA ALA A 65 8.18 0.65 9.38
C ALA A 65 7.93 0.98 7.89
N SER A 66 6.88 1.74 7.57
CA SER A 66 6.59 2.22 6.20
C SER A 66 6.44 1.10 5.16
N GLN A 67 5.91 -0.05 5.59
CA GLN A 67 5.83 -1.27 4.80
C GLN A 67 4.72 -1.26 3.73
N ASN A 68 3.74 -0.36 3.86
CA ASN A 68 2.62 -0.27 2.92
C ASN A 68 2.82 0.93 1.99
N ASN A 69 2.69 0.71 0.69
CA ASN A 69 2.60 1.78 -0.28
C ASN A 69 1.14 2.12 -0.53
N ASN A 70 0.83 3.41 -0.56
CA ASN A 70 -0.51 3.92 -0.80
C ASN A 70 -0.51 4.87 -1.98
N LEU A 71 -1.60 4.82 -2.73
CA LEU A 71 -1.95 5.77 -3.77
C LEU A 71 -3.31 6.36 -3.41
N GLU A 72 -3.34 7.66 -3.19
CA GLU A 72 -4.55 8.41 -2.94
C GLU A 72 -4.88 9.28 -4.14
N ILE A 73 -6.10 9.15 -4.64
CA ILE A 73 -6.58 9.92 -5.78
C ILE A 73 -7.86 10.63 -5.38
N THR A 74 -7.89 11.95 -5.58
CA THR A 74 -9.11 12.74 -5.42
C THR A 74 -9.69 13.03 -6.80
N TYR A 75 -10.95 12.66 -6.99
CA TYR A 75 -11.70 12.95 -8.20
C TYR A 75 -12.80 13.99 -7.94
N ALA A 76 -13.03 14.89 -8.90
CA ALA A 76 -14.21 15.75 -8.95
C ALA A 76 -15.25 15.16 -9.91
N SER A 77 -16.53 15.44 -9.63
CA SER A 77 -17.62 15.15 -10.57
C SER A 77 -17.72 13.67 -11.00
N ILE A 78 -17.29 12.75 -10.13
CA ILE A 78 -17.44 11.31 -10.29
C ILE A 78 -18.12 10.71 -9.05
N THR A 79 -18.78 9.56 -9.19
CA THR A 79 -19.40 8.86 -8.07
C THR A 79 -18.57 7.67 -7.59
N ILE A 80 -18.86 7.19 -6.38
CA ILE A 80 -18.28 5.94 -5.86
C ILE A 80 -18.63 4.77 -6.78
N ASP A 81 -19.84 4.74 -7.32
CA ASP A 81 -20.31 3.65 -8.18
C ASP A 81 -19.58 3.60 -9.52
N ASP A 82 -19.23 4.75 -10.10
CA ASP A 82 -18.43 4.81 -11.32
C ASP A 82 -17.06 4.16 -11.11
N ILE A 83 -16.38 4.51 -10.00
CA ILE A 83 -15.06 3.95 -9.67
C ILE A 83 -15.20 2.46 -9.32
N LYS A 84 -16.20 2.10 -8.50
CA LYS A 84 -16.50 0.70 -8.17
C LYS A 84 -16.75 -0.14 -9.42
N GLY A 85 -17.49 0.39 -10.40
CA GLY A 85 -17.78 -0.29 -11.67
C GLY A 85 -16.55 -0.49 -12.57
N ILE A 86 -15.59 0.43 -12.55
CA ILE A 86 -14.29 0.24 -13.22
C ILE A 86 -13.51 -0.88 -12.54
N LEU A 87 -13.48 -0.88 -11.21
CA LEU A 87 -12.71 -1.82 -10.40
C LEU A 87 -13.38 -3.19 -10.26
N SER A 88 -14.70 -3.31 -10.46
CA SER A 88 -15.46 -4.57 -10.29
C SER A 88 -15.07 -5.67 -11.27
N LYS A 89 -14.25 -5.37 -12.29
CA LYS A 89 -13.64 -6.38 -13.18
C LYS A 89 -12.60 -7.24 -12.47
N GLN A 90 -12.19 -6.87 -11.25
CA GLN A 90 -11.23 -7.60 -10.44
C GLN A 90 -11.93 -8.46 -9.39
N ASN A 91 -11.18 -9.43 -8.84
CA ASN A 91 -11.61 -10.27 -7.74
C ASN A 91 -11.61 -9.51 -6.40
N ILE A 92 -12.46 -8.49 -6.30
CA ILE A 92 -12.57 -7.63 -5.12
C ILE A 92 -13.78 -8.01 -4.30
N GLY A 93 -13.55 -8.34 -3.03
CA GLY A 93 -14.59 -8.44 -2.01
C GLY A 93 -14.99 -7.05 -1.51
N TRP A 94 -16.12 -6.54 -1.97
CA TRP A 94 -16.64 -5.24 -1.55
C TRP A 94 -17.45 -5.33 -0.26
N ASN A 95 -17.29 -4.33 0.62
CA ASN A 95 -18.05 -4.18 1.85
C ASN A 95 -18.49 -2.72 2.01
N GLU A 96 -19.81 -2.51 2.03
CA GLU A 96 -20.41 -1.18 2.20
C GLU A 96 -20.43 -0.80 3.68
N ILE A 97 -19.72 0.29 4.02
CA ILE A 97 -19.62 0.78 5.39
C ILE A 97 -20.71 1.82 5.67
N SER A 98 -20.97 2.70 4.70
CA SER A 98 -22.06 3.67 4.75
C SER A 98 -22.42 4.15 3.34
N LYS A 99 -23.48 4.96 3.21
CA LYS A 99 -23.87 5.56 1.93
C LYS A 99 -22.74 6.35 1.23
N ASN A 100 -21.78 6.85 2.00
CA ASN A 100 -20.69 7.68 1.49
C ASN A 100 -19.33 6.97 1.57
N ARG A 101 -19.27 5.69 1.97
CA ARG A 101 -18.00 4.97 2.17
C ARG A 101 -18.16 3.49 1.89
N ILE A 102 -17.33 2.98 0.99
CA ILE A 102 -17.21 1.55 0.68
C ILE A 102 -15.75 1.15 0.76
N VAL A 103 -15.50 -0.07 1.21
CA VAL A 103 -14.17 -0.65 1.25
C VAL A 103 -14.14 -1.92 0.40
N GLY A 104 -12.99 -2.23 -0.17
CA GLY A 104 -12.77 -3.40 -1.00
C GLY A 104 -11.45 -4.06 -0.65
N TYR A 105 -11.38 -5.37 -0.85
CA TYR A 105 -10.12 -6.10 -0.78
C TYR A 105 -9.95 -6.94 -2.04
N ASP A 106 -8.90 -6.65 -2.80
CA ASP A 106 -8.47 -7.44 -3.95
C ASP A 106 -7.70 -8.67 -3.47
N TYR A 107 -8.28 -9.86 -3.67
CA TYR A 107 -7.69 -11.12 -3.24
C TYR A 107 -6.49 -11.55 -4.09
N ASP A 108 -6.37 -11.06 -5.33
CA ASP A 108 -5.32 -11.44 -6.25
C ASP A 108 -4.08 -10.58 -6.04
N THR A 109 -4.27 -9.28 -5.82
CA THR A 109 -3.17 -8.33 -5.66
C THR A 109 -2.90 -7.92 -4.20
N ASN A 110 -3.73 -8.34 -3.23
CA ASN A 110 -3.65 -7.94 -1.83
C ASN A 110 -3.53 -6.39 -1.70
N VAL A 111 -4.42 -5.73 -2.44
CA VAL A 111 -4.65 -4.28 -2.39
C VAL A 111 -5.95 -4.04 -1.63
N TYR A 112 -5.86 -3.23 -0.59
CA TYR A 112 -7.02 -2.70 0.12
C TYR A 112 -7.47 -1.42 -0.57
N ILE A 113 -8.76 -1.29 -0.77
CA ILE A 113 -9.39 -0.20 -1.52
C ILE A 113 -10.35 0.49 -0.56
N GLU A 114 -10.28 1.80 -0.50
CA GLU A 114 -11.24 2.61 0.23
C GLU A 114 -11.73 3.74 -0.67
N LEU A 115 -13.05 3.84 -0.77
CA LEU A 115 -13.73 4.84 -1.57
C LEU A 115 -14.69 5.59 -0.66
N PHE A 116 -14.57 6.91 -0.61
CA PHE A 116 -15.50 7.73 0.14
C PHE A 116 -15.74 9.10 -0.48
N LYS A 117 -16.95 9.61 -0.26
CA LYS A 117 -17.33 10.97 -0.66
C LYS A 117 -16.95 11.95 0.43
N GLU A 118 -16.24 13.01 0.07
CA GLU A 118 -15.88 14.09 0.97
C GLU A 118 -17.14 14.83 1.46
N VAL A 119 -17.22 15.12 2.76
CA VAL A 119 -18.38 15.79 3.35
C VAL A 119 -18.43 17.25 2.90
N GLY A 120 -19.59 17.70 2.42
CA GLY A 120 -19.77 19.08 1.94
C GLY A 120 -19.18 19.34 0.55
N SER A 121 -18.73 18.29 -0.15
CA SER A 121 -18.09 18.37 -1.46
C SER A 121 -18.65 17.30 -2.40
N ASN A 122 -18.52 17.51 -3.70
CA ASN A 122 -18.83 16.49 -4.72
C ASN A 122 -17.60 15.66 -5.11
N ARG A 123 -16.54 15.72 -4.30
CA ARG A 123 -15.32 14.96 -4.51
C ARG A 123 -15.43 13.56 -3.93
N VAL A 124 -14.82 12.61 -4.62
CA VAL A 124 -14.65 11.23 -4.17
C VAL A 124 -13.15 10.98 -4.03
N ILE A 125 -12.77 10.43 -2.87
CA ILE A 125 -11.40 10.06 -2.56
C ILE A 125 -11.29 8.54 -2.65
N LEU A 126 -10.30 8.09 -3.41
CA LEU A 126 -9.89 6.71 -3.56
C LEU A 126 -8.54 6.54 -2.87
N ILE A 127 -8.46 5.58 -1.95
CA ILE A 127 -7.19 5.15 -1.36
C ILE A 127 -6.97 3.70 -1.75
N LEU A 128 -5.84 3.44 -2.40
CA LEU A 128 -5.34 2.11 -2.73
C LEU A 128 -4.13 1.84 -1.84
N GLN A 129 -4.22 0.81 -1.00
CA GLN A 129 -3.16 0.44 -0.07
C GLN A 129 -2.68 -0.97 -0.37
N ARG A 130 -1.44 -1.10 -0.83
CA ARG A 130 -0.78 -2.39 -1.00
C ARG A 130 -0.13 -2.83 0.31
N ARG A 131 -0.61 -3.94 0.90
CA ARG A 131 -0.11 -4.48 2.16
C ARG A 131 0.97 -5.55 1.93
N ASN A 132 2.02 -5.54 2.76
CA ASN A 132 3.17 -6.45 2.61
C ASN A 132 2.96 -7.86 3.18
#